data_AF-A0A0N0SBP2-F1
#
_entry.id   AF-A0A0N0SBP2-F1
#
_cell.length_a   1.000
_cell.length_b   1.000
_cell.length_c   1.000
_cell.angle_alpha   90.00
_cell.angle_beta   90.00
_cell.angle_gamma   90.00
#
_symmetry.space_group_name_H-M   'P 1'
#
loop_
_entity.id
_entity.type
_entity.pdbx_description
1 polymer ?
#
loop_
_entity_poly.entity_id
_entity_poly.type
_entity_poly.pdbx_seq_one_letter_code
_entity_poly.pdbx_strand_id
1 'polypeptide(L)'
;MNSSISQVVIAIPGMGGTLAAAVTTQRGADRARTCELEHTRQLQREEREYAARQAQVEQRRTCYAALSAGTRVLANVLAKVLHDLEKGRLTEELRSDLDRACRDHRLRHAEAQVILPDGVAHKLWGPLWAMRRVMRVDLGITAPEQDQRQREADRCPV
;
A
#
# COMPACT_ATOMS: atom_id res chain seq x y z
N MET A 1 -23.82 -77.28 33.99
CA MET A 1 -23.38 -75.91 33.66
C MET A 1 -23.33 -75.79 32.15
N ASN A 2 -24.15 -74.91 31.60
CA ASN A 2 -24.79 -75.09 30.30
C ASN A 2 -23.97 -74.54 29.13
N SER A 3 -24.05 -75.26 28.01
CA SER A 3 -23.56 -74.92 26.65
C SER A 3 -23.82 -73.46 26.22
N SER A 4 -24.89 -72.85 26.74
CA SER A 4 -25.23 -71.45 26.52
C SER A 4 -24.15 -70.46 27.02
N ILE A 5 -23.44 -70.77 28.11
CA ILE A 5 -22.38 -69.89 28.63
C ILE A 5 -21.18 -69.90 27.68
N SER A 6 -20.80 -71.07 27.16
CA SER A 6 -19.69 -71.18 26.20
C SER A 6 -19.96 -70.49 24.86
N GLN A 7 -21.21 -70.51 24.36
CA GLN A 7 -21.56 -69.80 23.12
C GLN A 7 -21.49 -68.28 23.27
N VAL A 8 -21.97 -67.75 24.40
CA VAL A 8 -21.90 -66.30 24.69
C VAL A 8 -20.44 -65.86 24.85
N VAL A 9 -19.60 -66.67 25.49
CA VAL A 9 -18.17 -66.39 25.69
C VAL A 9 -17.38 -66.33 24.37
N ILE A 10 -17.79 -67.06 23.33
CA ILE A 10 -17.12 -67.05 22.02
C ILE A 10 -17.64 -65.92 21.11
N ALA A 11 -18.89 -65.49 21.25
CA ALA A 11 -19.49 -64.43 20.43
C ALA A 11 -18.98 -63.02 20.80
N ILE A 12 -18.67 -62.77 22.07
CA ILE A 12 -18.23 -61.46 22.57
C ILE A 12 -16.86 -61.03 21.99
N PRO A 13 -15.82 -61.89 21.93
CA PRO A 13 -14.56 -61.56 21.27
C PRO A 13 -14.71 -61.18 19.79
N GLY A 14 -15.61 -61.85 19.05
CA GLY A 14 -15.86 -61.57 17.63
C GLY A 14 -16.46 -60.18 17.41
N MET A 15 -17.50 -59.83 18.18
CA MET A 15 -18.10 -58.49 18.12
C MET A 15 -17.15 -57.39 18.62
N GLY A 16 -16.38 -57.68 19.68
CA GLY A 16 -15.34 -56.78 20.18
C GLY A 16 -14.25 -56.51 19.14
N GLY A 17 -13.80 -57.55 18.41
CA GLY A 17 -12.82 -57.43 17.33
C GLY A 17 -13.30 -56.58 16.17
N THR A 18 -14.56 -56.73 15.74
CA THR A 18 -15.13 -55.92 14.64
C THR A 18 -15.31 -54.46 15.04
N LEU A 19 -15.80 -54.18 16.25
CA LEU A 19 -15.94 -52.81 16.76
C LEU A 19 -14.57 -52.14 16.93
N ALA A 20 -13.57 -52.87 17.42
CA ALA A 20 -12.20 -52.37 17.52
C ALA A 20 -11.61 -52.02 16.15
N ALA A 21 -11.80 -52.86 15.13
CA ALA A 21 -11.33 -52.63 13.77
C ALA A 21 -12.02 -51.44 13.08
N ALA A 22 -13.32 -51.25 13.31
CA ALA A 22 -14.06 -50.11 12.79
C ALA A 22 -13.56 -48.80 13.43
N VAL A 23 -13.34 -48.78 14.75
CA VAL A 23 -12.87 -47.60 15.48
C VAL A 23 -11.44 -47.22 15.11
N THR A 24 -10.52 -48.18 14.93
CA THR A 24 -9.16 -47.90 14.48
C THR A 24 -9.12 -47.33 13.06
N THR A 25 -9.98 -47.83 12.17
CA THR A 25 -10.12 -47.32 10.80
C THR A 25 -10.71 -45.91 10.78
N GLN A 26 -11.77 -45.66 11.55
CA GLN A 26 -12.40 -44.34 11.65
C GLN A 26 -11.45 -43.29 12.23
N ARG A 27 -10.68 -43.62 13.28
CA ARG A 27 -9.68 -42.69 13.84
C ARG A 27 -8.51 -42.43 12.90
N GLY A 28 -8.12 -43.41 12.07
CA GLY A 28 -7.12 -43.22 11.02
C GLY A 28 -7.61 -42.23 9.96
N ALA A 29 -8.86 -42.38 9.51
CA ALA A 29 -9.48 -41.47 8.54
C ALA A 29 -9.65 -40.05 9.10
N ASP A 30 -10.04 -39.91 10.37
CA ASP A 30 -10.16 -38.59 11.00
C ASP A 30 -8.82 -37.88 11.14
N ARG A 31 -7.74 -38.60 11.50
CA ARG A 31 -6.38 -38.02 11.58
C ARG A 31 -5.83 -37.61 10.22
N ALA A 32 -6.09 -38.41 9.18
CA ALA A 32 -5.72 -38.04 7.81
C ALA A 32 -6.47 -36.78 7.36
N ARG A 33 -7.78 -36.72 7.62
CA ARG A 33 -8.61 -35.54 7.31
C ARG A 33 -8.17 -34.29 8.07
N THR A 34 -7.76 -34.39 9.33
CA THR A 34 -7.26 -33.21 10.07
C THR A 34 -5.96 -32.68 9.47
N CYS A 35 -5.05 -33.56 9.05
CA CYS A 35 -3.80 -33.16 8.41
C CYS A 35 -4.04 -32.47 7.05
N GLU A 36 -4.93 -33.03 6.22
CA GLU A 36 -5.34 -32.42 4.95
C GLU A 36 -6.02 -31.05 5.14
N LEU A 37 -6.89 -30.93 6.15
CA LEU A 37 -7.53 -29.67 6.51
C LEU A 37 -6.52 -28.63 7.03
N GLU A 38 -5.50 -29.04 7.77
CA GLU A 38 -4.44 -28.14 8.22
C GLU A 38 -3.58 -27.65 7.06
N HIS A 39 -3.17 -28.54 6.15
CA HIS A 39 -2.43 -28.16 4.95
C HIS A 39 -3.23 -27.19 4.06
N THR A 40 -4.52 -27.46 3.82
CA THR A 40 -5.37 -26.56 3.04
C THR A 40 -5.55 -25.20 3.73
N ARG A 41 -5.70 -25.17 5.06
CA ARG A 41 -5.75 -23.91 5.83
C ARG A 41 -4.43 -23.13 5.76
N GLN A 42 -3.29 -23.81 5.78
CA GLN A 42 -1.97 -23.17 5.63
C GLN A 42 -1.83 -22.55 4.25
N LEU A 43 -2.12 -23.31 3.18
CA LEU A 43 -2.09 -22.81 1.81
C LEU A 43 -3.01 -21.59 1.63
N GLN A 44 -4.23 -21.64 2.16
CA GLN A 44 -5.14 -20.49 2.12
C GLN A 44 -4.60 -19.25 2.86
N ARG A 45 -3.85 -19.43 3.95
CA ARG A 45 -3.21 -18.31 4.66
C ARG A 45 -2.07 -17.73 3.83
N GLU A 46 -1.21 -18.58 3.28
CA GLU A 46 -0.10 -18.16 2.42
C GLU A 46 -0.59 -17.44 1.17
N GLU A 47 -1.65 -17.95 0.52
CA GLU A 47 -2.28 -17.30 -0.63
C GLU A 47 -2.85 -15.93 -0.26
N ARG A 48 -3.53 -15.80 0.89
CA ARG A 48 -4.04 -14.52 1.39
C ARG A 48 -2.93 -13.54 1.69
N GLU A 49 -1.85 -14.00 2.32
CA GLU A 49 -0.68 -13.17 2.61
C GLU A 49 0.04 -12.73 1.34
N TYR A 50 0.16 -13.61 0.35
CA TYR A 50 0.72 -13.30 -0.94
C TYR A 50 -0.15 -12.28 -1.70
N ALA A 51 -1.46 -12.50 -1.73
CA ALA A 51 -2.42 -11.57 -2.34
C ALA A 51 -2.40 -10.19 -1.64
N ALA A 52 -2.33 -10.16 -0.31
CA ALA A 52 -2.22 -8.92 0.45
C ALA A 52 -0.92 -8.16 0.14
N ARG A 53 0.22 -8.88 0.05
CA ARG A 53 1.50 -8.29 -0.35
C ARG A 53 1.47 -7.74 -1.77
N GLN A 54 0.88 -8.48 -2.71
CA GLN A 54 0.72 -8.01 -4.08
C GLN A 54 -0.18 -6.76 -4.16
N ALA A 55 -1.30 -6.75 -3.43
CA ALA A 55 -2.19 -5.60 -3.37
C ALA A 55 -1.48 -4.34 -2.83
N GLN A 56 -0.64 -4.48 -1.80
CA GLN A 56 0.14 -3.36 -1.26
C GLN A 56 1.18 -2.83 -2.26
N VAL A 57 1.88 -3.73 -2.97
CA VAL A 57 2.85 -3.33 -4.00
C VAL A 57 2.14 -2.60 -5.14
N GLU A 58 1.00 -3.10 -5.59
CA GLU A 58 0.26 -2.49 -6.68
C GLU A 58 -0.33 -1.13 -6.27
N GLN A 59 -0.89 -1.03 -5.07
CA GLN A 59 -1.35 0.24 -4.50
C GLN A 59 -0.23 1.29 -4.46
N ARG A 60 0.98 0.89 -4.03
CA ARG A 60 2.16 1.76 -4.06
C ARG A 60 2.53 2.18 -5.47
N ARG A 61 2.56 1.25 -6.43
CA ARG A 61 2.88 1.55 -7.85
C ARG A 61 1.90 2.54 -8.45
N THR A 62 0.60 2.35 -8.26
CA THR A 62 -0.43 3.27 -8.74
C THR A 62 -0.27 4.66 -8.12
N CYS A 63 -0.01 4.73 -6.82
CA CYS A 63 0.24 5.98 -6.12
C CYS A 63 1.47 6.72 -6.67
N TYR A 64 2.61 6.04 -6.79
CA TYR A 64 3.83 6.62 -7.38
C TYR A 64 3.63 7.06 -8.84
N ALA A 65 2.90 6.28 -9.64
CA ALA A 65 2.60 6.61 -11.02
C ALA A 65 1.75 7.90 -11.13
N ALA A 66 0.68 8.00 -10.33
CA ALA A 66 -0.17 9.19 -10.28
C ALA A 66 0.61 10.44 -9.84
N LEU A 67 1.45 10.29 -8.82
CA LEU A 67 2.29 11.38 -8.29
C LEU A 67 3.34 11.84 -9.31
N SER A 68 4.06 10.92 -9.93
CA SER A 68 5.07 11.24 -10.94
C SER A 68 4.44 11.86 -12.21
N ALA A 69 3.23 11.43 -12.60
CA ALA A 69 2.47 12.06 -13.67
C ALA A 69 2.09 13.51 -13.33
N GLY A 70 1.48 13.76 -12.16
CA GLY A 70 1.12 15.11 -11.71
C GLY A 70 2.33 16.03 -11.58
N THR A 71 3.47 15.47 -11.18
CA THR A 71 4.76 16.17 -11.13
C THR A 71 5.24 16.63 -12.50
N ARG A 72 5.19 15.75 -13.51
CA ARG A 72 5.56 16.10 -14.89
C ARG A 72 4.64 17.16 -15.48
N VAL A 73 3.34 17.08 -15.18
CA VAL A 73 2.37 18.10 -15.58
C VAL A 73 2.77 19.46 -15.00
N LEU A 74 3.06 19.54 -13.70
CA LEU A 74 3.53 20.77 -13.06
C LEU A 74 4.83 21.27 -13.70
N ALA A 75 5.82 20.40 -13.90
CA ALA A 75 7.09 20.77 -14.53
C ALA A 75 6.91 21.35 -15.95
N ASN A 76 6.01 20.76 -16.75
CA ASN A 76 5.71 21.26 -18.09
C ASN A 76 5.05 22.64 -18.07
N VAL A 77 4.11 22.89 -17.14
CA VAL A 77 3.49 24.22 -17.01
C VAL A 77 4.50 25.25 -16.52
N LEU A 78 5.34 24.90 -15.55
CA LEU A 78 6.43 25.75 -15.08
C LEU A 78 7.41 26.11 -16.21
N ALA A 79 7.77 25.14 -17.07
CA ALA A 79 8.62 25.40 -18.22
C ALA A 79 7.98 26.39 -19.21
N LYS A 80 6.67 26.28 -19.47
CA LYS A 80 5.94 27.25 -20.30
C LYS A 80 5.93 28.64 -19.69
N VAL A 81 5.69 28.75 -18.39
CA VAL A 81 5.71 30.04 -17.67
C VAL A 81 7.08 30.70 -17.78
N LEU A 82 8.17 29.96 -17.59
CA LEU A 82 9.53 30.50 -17.73
C LEU A 82 9.80 31.00 -19.15
N HIS A 83 9.41 30.22 -20.17
CA HIS A 83 9.59 30.60 -21.58
C HIS A 83 8.80 31.86 -21.96
N ASP A 84 7.60 32.02 -21.42
CA ASP A 84 6.75 33.18 -21.69
C ASP A 84 7.19 34.41 -20.88
N LEU A 85 7.73 34.22 -19.67
CA LEU A 85 8.39 35.27 -18.89
C LEU A 85 9.62 35.81 -19.60
N GLU A 86 10.47 34.94 -20.15
CA GLU A 86 11.65 35.34 -20.95
C GLU A 86 11.25 36.20 -22.16
N LYS A 87 10.06 35.97 -22.70
CA LYS A 87 9.48 36.75 -23.82
C LYS A 87 8.68 37.96 -23.39
N GLY A 88 8.57 38.23 -22.07
CA GLY A 88 7.79 39.32 -21.51
C GLY A 88 6.27 39.20 -21.71
N ARG A 89 5.75 37.98 -21.93
CA ARG A 89 4.35 37.72 -22.29
C ARG A 89 3.70 36.72 -21.33
N LEU A 90 3.51 37.12 -20.07
CA LEU A 90 2.78 36.28 -19.12
C LEU A 90 1.26 36.47 -19.28
N THR A 91 0.59 35.48 -19.88
CA THR A 91 -0.87 35.48 -20.05
C THR A 91 -1.59 35.05 -18.78
N GLU A 92 -2.83 35.52 -18.60
CA GLU A 92 -3.65 35.16 -17.44
C GLU A 92 -4.07 33.68 -17.47
N GLU A 93 -4.28 33.12 -18.66
CA GLU A 93 -4.54 31.70 -18.87
C GLU A 93 -3.40 30.84 -18.32
N LEU A 94 -2.15 31.24 -18.57
CA LEU A 94 -0.97 30.52 -18.10
C LEU A 94 -0.79 30.63 -16.59
N ARG A 95 -1.15 31.78 -15.99
CA ARG A 95 -1.21 31.92 -14.52
C ARG A 95 -2.26 30.98 -13.91
N SER A 96 -3.46 30.93 -14.50
CA SER A 96 -4.54 30.03 -14.07
C SER A 96 -4.15 28.55 -14.21
N ASP A 97 -3.49 28.18 -15.31
CA ASP A 97 -3.00 26.81 -15.53
C ASP A 97 -1.91 26.43 -14.53
N LEU A 98 -1.01 27.36 -14.19
CA LEU A 98 -0.01 27.16 -13.15
C LEU A 98 -0.66 26.93 -11.78
N ASP A 99 -1.65 27.73 -11.42
CA ASP A 99 -2.38 27.60 -10.17
C ASP A 99 -3.14 26.28 -10.09
N ARG A 100 -3.79 25.87 -11.19
CA ARG A 100 -4.45 24.57 -11.30
C ARG A 100 -3.43 23.45 -11.11
N ALA A 101 -2.33 23.44 -11.85
CA ALA A 101 -1.28 22.43 -11.73
C ALA A 101 -0.68 22.36 -10.32
N CYS A 102 -0.52 23.51 -9.65
CA CYS A 102 -0.04 23.57 -8.27
C CYS A 102 -1.04 22.98 -7.26
N ARG A 103 -2.34 23.19 -7.43
CA ARG A 103 -3.38 22.57 -6.59
C ARG A 103 -3.43 21.06 -6.81
N ASP A 104 -3.43 20.67 -8.07
CA ASP A 104 -3.45 19.27 -8.51
C ASP A 104 -2.24 18.47 -8.01
N HIS A 105 -1.06 19.08 -8.00
CA HIS A 105 0.14 18.48 -7.43
C HIS A 105 0.05 18.37 -5.91
N ARG A 106 -0.45 19.40 -5.21
CA ARG A 106 -0.65 19.38 -3.74
C ARG A 106 -1.60 18.27 -3.30
N LEU A 107 -2.70 18.07 -4.03
CA LEU A 107 -3.66 17.01 -3.74
C LEU A 107 -3.02 15.62 -3.87
N ARG A 108 -2.38 15.33 -5.02
CA ARG A 108 -1.69 14.06 -5.25
C ARG A 108 -0.53 13.83 -4.27
N HIS A 109 0.11 14.89 -3.81
CA HIS A 109 1.14 14.83 -2.77
C HIS A 109 0.56 14.46 -1.40
N ALA A 110 -0.60 15.00 -1.03
CA ALA A 110 -1.29 14.61 0.20
C ALA A 110 -1.72 13.13 0.16
N GLU A 111 -2.27 12.68 -0.97
CA GLU A 111 -2.61 11.26 -1.19
C GLU A 111 -1.38 10.35 -1.10
N ALA A 112 -0.25 10.79 -1.67
CA ALA A 112 0.97 10.02 -1.64
C ALA A 112 1.63 9.92 -0.27
N GLN A 113 1.58 10.97 0.55
CA GLN A 113 2.15 10.94 1.91
C GLN A 113 1.51 9.88 2.81
N VAL A 114 0.26 9.49 2.55
CA VAL A 114 -0.39 8.40 3.29
C VAL A 114 0.23 7.02 2.97
N ILE A 115 0.88 6.90 1.81
CA ILE A 115 1.35 5.62 1.24
C ILE A 115 2.90 5.55 1.18
N LEU A 116 3.58 6.69 1.05
CA LEU A 116 5.04 6.81 0.89
C LEU A 116 5.79 6.88 2.22
N PRO A 117 6.92 6.17 2.35
CA PRO A 117 7.90 6.45 3.40
C PRO A 117 8.56 7.83 3.19
N ASP A 118 8.73 8.59 4.27
CA ASP A 118 9.23 9.99 4.26
C ASP A 118 10.53 10.20 3.47
N GLY A 119 11.43 9.20 3.45
CA GLY A 119 12.72 9.30 2.78
C GLY A 119 12.66 9.35 1.23
N VAL A 120 11.58 8.85 0.62
CA VAL A 120 11.43 8.89 -0.86
C VAL A 120 10.89 10.25 -1.31
N ALA A 121 10.10 10.92 -0.46
CA ALA A 121 9.55 12.22 -0.76
C ALA A 121 10.68 13.27 -0.95
N HIS A 122 11.64 13.33 -0.03
CA HIS A 122 12.66 14.38 -0.08
C HIS A 122 13.50 14.38 -1.38
N LYS A 123 13.83 13.19 -1.92
CA LYS A 123 14.65 13.06 -3.13
C LYS A 123 13.92 13.45 -4.42
N LEU A 124 12.61 13.22 -4.51
CA LEU A 124 11.85 13.63 -5.69
C LEU A 124 11.53 15.13 -5.69
N TRP A 125 11.38 15.73 -4.50
CA TRP A 125 10.70 17.03 -4.37
C TRP A 125 11.61 18.23 -4.17
N GLY A 126 12.86 18.05 -3.72
CA GLY A 126 13.81 19.16 -3.49
C GLY A 126 13.94 20.13 -4.69
N PRO A 127 14.18 19.64 -5.91
CA PRO A 127 14.35 20.51 -7.08
C PRO A 127 13.08 21.31 -7.47
N LEU A 128 11.90 20.71 -7.34
CA LEU A 128 10.63 21.36 -7.69
C LEU A 128 10.22 22.44 -6.70
N TRP A 129 10.48 22.23 -5.41
CA TRP A 129 10.26 23.26 -4.40
C TRP A 129 11.22 24.44 -4.58
N ALA A 130 12.48 24.17 -4.93
CA ALA A 130 13.44 25.23 -5.27
C ALA A 130 12.98 26.04 -6.48
N MET A 131 12.56 25.37 -7.56
CA MET A 131 12.11 26.02 -8.79
C MET A 131 10.83 26.84 -8.59
N ARG A 132 9.84 26.32 -7.84
CA ARG A 132 8.62 27.05 -7.49
C ARG A 132 8.90 28.25 -6.57
N ARG A 133 9.91 28.16 -5.70
CA ARG A 133 10.32 29.28 -4.84
C ARG A 133 10.86 30.43 -5.67
N VAL A 134 11.80 30.13 -6.57
CA VAL A 134 12.39 31.12 -7.49
C VAL A 134 11.29 31.78 -8.31
N MET A 135 10.40 30.99 -8.90
CA MET A 135 9.33 31.53 -9.76
C MET A 135 8.32 32.41 -9.01
N ARG A 136 7.97 32.12 -7.75
CA ARG A 136 7.07 33.00 -6.96
C ARG A 136 7.71 34.34 -6.61
N VAL A 137 9.02 34.36 -6.40
CA VAL A 137 9.77 35.58 -6.15
C VAL A 137 9.85 36.40 -7.44
N ASP A 138 10.18 35.77 -8.57
CA ASP A 138 10.27 36.42 -9.88
C ASP A 138 8.91 36.94 -10.40
N LEU A 139 7.82 36.24 -10.06
CA LEU A 139 6.45 36.65 -10.38
C LEU A 139 5.89 37.72 -9.41
N GLY A 140 6.63 38.14 -8.38
CA GLY A 140 6.18 39.12 -7.39
C GLY A 140 5.01 38.65 -6.51
N ILE A 141 4.74 37.33 -6.45
CA ILE A 141 3.60 36.75 -5.72
C ILE A 141 3.87 36.70 -4.20
N THR A 142 5.13 36.70 -3.77
CA THR A 142 5.54 36.82 -2.36
C THR A 142 6.52 37.96 -2.15
N ALA A 143 6.17 38.89 -1.23
CA ALA A 143 7.09 39.91 -0.75
C ALA A 143 8.29 39.26 0.00
N PRO A 144 9.53 39.74 -0.22
CA PRO A 144 10.75 39.11 0.30
C PRO A 144 10.81 39.02 1.84
N GLU A 145 10.05 39.85 2.57
CA GLU A 145 10.05 39.89 4.04
C GLU A 145 9.36 38.69 4.72
N GLN A 146 8.41 38.02 4.05
CA GLN A 146 7.78 36.83 4.62
C GLN A 146 8.69 35.58 4.56
N ASP A 147 9.71 35.59 3.70
CA ASP A 147 10.71 34.53 3.58
C ASP A 147 11.69 34.51 4.76
N GLN A 148 11.95 35.66 5.41
CA GLN A 148 12.79 35.73 6.60
C GLN A 148 12.07 35.15 7.83
N ARG A 149 10.78 35.44 8.02
CA ARG A 149 10.02 34.92 9.17
C ARG A 149 9.79 33.41 9.12
N GLN A 150 9.61 32.83 7.94
CA GLN A 150 9.47 31.38 7.80
C GLN A 150 10.80 30.65 8.04
N ARG A 151 11.94 31.25 7.65
CA ARG A 151 13.29 30.70 7.92
C ARG A 151 13.65 30.72 9.41
N GLU A 152 13.18 31.71 10.17
CA GLU A 152 13.35 31.74 11.63
C GLU A 152 12.49 30.68 12.32
N ALA A 153 11.28 30.42 11.80
CA ALA A 153 10.39 29.38 12.30
C ALA A 153 10.93 27.96 12.04
N ASP A 154 11.44 27.67 10.84
CA ASP A 154 12.02 26.36 10.49
C ASP A 154 13.43 26.13 11.09
N ARG A 155 14.07 27.15 11.68
CA ARG A 155 15.37 27.03 12.37
C ARG A 155 15.22 26.62 13.85
N CYS A 156 14.01 26.59 14.41
CA CYS A 156 13.79 26.05 15.75
C CYS A 156 13.65 24.53 15.68
N PRO A 157 14.59 23.75 16.25
CA PRO A 157 14.41 22.32 16.38
C PRO A 157 13.40 22.07 17.51
N VAL A 158 12.31 21.36 17.20
CA VAL A 158 11.57 20.58 18.20
C VAL A 158 12.07 19.15 18.11
#